data_AF-A0A504K4N4-F1
#
_entry.id   AF-A0A504K4N4-F1
#
_cell.length_a   1.000
_cell.length_b   1.000
_cell.length_c   1.000
_cell.angle_alpha   90.00
_cell.angle_beta   90.00
_cell.angle_gamma   90.00
#
_symmetry.space_group_name_H-M   'P 1'
#
loop_
_entity.id
_entity.type
_entity.pdbx_description
1 polymer ?
#
loop_
_entity_poly.entity_id
_entity_poly.type
_entity_poly.pdbx_seq_one_letter_code
_entity_poly.pdbx_strand_id
1 'polypeptide(L)'
;MRFLPGTHKLDGTRTFKTIPERAFPMGNAETVETTSGVTVHYFYDPPLAGTSHNRSVSGAITSDVSTCAIVYKNELYDLKRSRQWTLDAPLFGVPFGAKHISIHIELPEGAAVRPEAYRQFLRYRDGDQRQVQVQDFSDVVRDNRPEWLLEVIHSFAPADSGGTDDIRDELQQLLNSLRVKRPTHRLDLLGKIDADLGQGLGSKSLPVPDTAGDSGSGGKRYPIDGLLAVPSGAKRATSSLNADKAPEIVLLHDDSQIEEKGLKGKAAKFYRDSGAGQLFVNMKYPSIDLMKEQLQLEYAASPDLEFMRRMANELAERTIVSRVGRAVIFALAKQLNREWTADDMAKAHSPESLSLAADDYMDAMQNARRRMGQALRTAKAEVQPFVVAD
;
A
#
# COMPACT_ATOMS: atom_id res chain seq x y z
N MET A 1 -21.74 6.45 31.17
CA MET A 1 -21.43 6.87 32.57
C MET A 1 -21.09 8.36 32.58
N ARG A 2 -21.49 9.14 33.61
CA ARG A 2 -21.20 10.58 33.72
C ARG A 2 -20.29 10.83 34.93
N PHE A 3 -19.21 11.58 34.72
CA PHE A 3 -18.29 12.00 35.77
C PHE A 3 -18.83 13.26 36.46
N LEU A 4 -18.74 13.28 37.79
CA LEU A 4 -19.12 14.42 38.62
C LEU A 4 -18.01 15.49 38.58
N PRO A 5 -18.34 16.79 38.76
CA PRO A 5 -17.33 17.83 38.86
C PRO A 5 -16.29 17.50 39.94
N GLY A 6 -15.00 17.73 39.65
CA GLY A 6 -13.89 17.41 40.55
C GLY A 6 -13.38 15.96 40.50
N THR A 7 -14.02 15.04 39.76
CA THR A 7 -13.50 13.65 39.59
C THR A 7 -12.40 13.52 38.54
N HIS A 8 -12.07 14.59 37.83
CA HIS A 8 -10.96 14.67 36.87
C HIS A 8 -10.34 16.07 36.85
N LYS A 9 -9.09 16.21 36.37
CA LYS A 9 -8.32 17.47 36.32
C LYS A 9 -8.90 18.57 35.40
N LEU A 10 -9.89 18.24 34.57
CA LEU A 10 -10.54 19.17 33.64
C LEU A 10 -11.83 19.72 34.25
N ASP A 11 -12.26 20.91 33.84
CA ASP A 11 -13.53 21.50 34.32
C ASP A 11 -14.79 20.91 33.68
N GLY A 12 -15.89 20.97 34.43
CA GLY A 12 -17.23 20.57 34.02
C GLY A 12 -17.55 19.08 34.20
N THR A 13 -18.72 18.65 33.72
CA THR A 13 -19.11 17.22 33.71
C THR A 13 -18.75 16.57 32.38
N ARG A 14 -17.95 15.51 32.38
CA ARG A 14 -17.64 14.70 31.20
C ARG A 14 -18.42 13.39 31.19
N THR A 15 -18.63 12.79 30.02
CA THR A 15 -19.33 11.50 29.89
C THR A 15 -18.43 10.44 29.25
N PHE A 16 -18.28 9.31 29.93
CA PHE A 16 -17.78 8.08 29.32
C PHE A 16 -18.93 7.42 28.55
N LYS A 17 -18.73 7.24 27.25
CA LYS A 17 -19.63 6.57 26.31
C LYS A 17 -18.85 5.50 25.57
N THR A 18 -19.49 4.40 25.17
CA THR A 18 -18.87 3.40 24.30
C THR A 18 -18.54 4.03 22.93
N ILE A 19 -17.62 3.45 22.16
CA ILE A 19 -17.27 4.01 20.83
C ILE A 19 -18.51 4.08 19.90
N PRO A 20 -19.39 3.06 19.83
CA PRO A 20 -20.67 3.20 19.11
C PRO A 20 -21.57 4.31 19.64
N GLU A 21 -21.67 4.52 20.96
CA GLU A 21 -22.40 5.66 21.55
C GLU A 21 -21.72 7.03 21.28
N ARG A 22 -20.42 7.02 20.95
CA ARG A 22 -19.65 8.18 20.46
C ARG A 22 -19.77 8.40 18.96
N ALA A 23 -20.38 7.48 18.20
CA ALA A 23 -20.65 7.69 16.77
C ALA A 23 -21.61 8.87 16.54
N PHE A 24 -22.51 9.17 17.49
CA PHE A 24 -23.53 10.21 17.36
C PHE A 24 -22.99 11.66 17.24
N PRO A 25 -21.86 12.05 17.89
CA PRO A 25 -21.15 13.29 17.59
C PRO A 25 -20.06 13.18 16.50
N MET A 26 -19.72 11.97 16.03
CA MET A 26 -18.88 11.79 14.84
C MET A 26 -19.71 12.13 13.58
N GLY A 27 -19.05 12.48 12.49
CA GLY A 27 -19.72 12.95 11.27
C GLY A 27 -20.52 11.84 10.60
N ASN A 28 -19.82 10.79 10.18
CA ASN A 28 -20.40 9.58 9.58
C ASN A 28 -19.90 8.35 10.36
N ALA A 29 -20.76 7.34 10.47
CA ALA A 29 -20.39 6.04 11.00
C ALA A 29 -21.19 4.94 10.30
N GLU A 30 -20.52 3.85 9.93
CA GLU A 30 -21.14 2.72 9.23
C GLU A 30 -20.53 1.41 9.72
N THR A 31 -21.32 0.34 9.73
CA THR A 31 -20.89 -1.00 10.11
C THR A 31 -21.23 -1.95 8.97
N VAL A 32 -20.21 -2.63 8.44
CA VAL A 32 -20.33 -3.55 7.31
C VAL A 32 -20.02 -4.97 7.78
N GLU A 33 -20.99 -5.86 7.69
CA GLU A 33 -20.79 -7.29 7.91
C GLU A 33 -20.21 -7.92 6.65
N THR A 34 -19.07 -8.60 6.78
CA THR A 34 -18.37 -9.19 5.63
C THR A 34 -18.69 -10.68 5.46
N THR A 35 -18.50 -11.22 4.26
CA THR A 35 -18.81 -12.63 3.95
C THR A 35 -17.99 -13.65 4.74
N SER A 36 -16.93 -13.23 5.44
CA SER A 36 -16.13 -14.07 6.34
C SER A 36 -16.65 -14.08 7.79
N GLY A 37 -17.75 -13.37 8.08
CA GLY A 37 -18.31 -13.23 9.43
C GLY A 37 -17.54 -12.26 10.33
N VAL A 38 -16.60 -11.49 9.77
CA VAL A 38 -15.95 -10.35 10.44
C VAL A 38 -16.78 -9.09 10.18
N THR A 39 -16.97 -8.28 11.20
CA THR A 39 -17.72 -7.02 11.10
C THR A 39 -16.74 -5.85 11.14
N VAL A 40 -16.84 -4.90 10.20
CA VAL A 40 -15.96 -3.73 10.13
C VAL A 40 -16.75 -2.47 10.39
N HIS A 41 -16.35 -1.73 11.43
CA HIS A 41 -16.93 -0.43 11.79
C HIS A 41 -16.02 0.69 11.28
N TYR A 42 -16.56 1.55 10.44
CA TYR A 42 -15.91 2.75 9.93
C TYR A 42 -16.48 3.97 10.64
N PHE A 43 -15.60 4.82 11.17
CA PHE A 43 -15.99 6.07 11.82
C PHE A 43 -15.21 7.24 11.23
N TYR A 44 -15.89 8.33 10.91
CA TYR A 44 -15.28 9.59 10.52
C TYR A 44 -15.63 10.70 11.51
N ASP A 45 -14.61 11.23 12.16
CA ASP A 45 -14.68 12.31 13.14
C ASP A 45 -14.06 13.58 12.53
N PRO A 46 -14.88 14.50 11.98
CA PRO A 46 -14.38 15.61 11.16
C PRO A 46 -13.45 16.54 11.94
N PRO A 47 -12.52 17.25 11.26
CA PRO A 47 -11.63 18.20 11.92
C PRO A 47 -12.42 19.32 12.64
N LEU A 48 -11.98 19.66 13.84
CA LEU A 48 -12.50 20.81 14.59
C LEU A 48 -11.84 22.09 14.05
N ALA A 49 -12.66 22.97 13.47
CA ALA A 49 -12.23 24.19 12.78
C ALA A 49 -11.19 25.00 13.59
N GLY A 50 -10.08 25.36 12.93
CA GLY A 50 -8.98 26.12 13.54
C GLY A 50 -8.06 25.32 14.47
N THR A 51 -8.21 24.00 14.56
CA THR A 51 -7.38 23.13 15.43
C THR A 51 -6.91 21.88 14.70
N SER A 52 -5.89 21.21 15.24
CA SER A 52 -5.44 19.88 14.78
C SER A 52 -6.21 18.71 15.43
N HIS A 53 -7.30 19.00 16.14
CA HIS A 53 -8.13 18.02 16.83
C HIS A 53 -9.36 17.64 16.00
N ASN A 54 -9.92 16.47 16.30
CA ASN A 54 -11.20 16.06 15.75
C ASN A 54 -12.36 16.70 16.53
N ARG A 55 -13.55 16.77 15.93
CA ARG A 55 -14.75 17.37 16.52
C ARG A 55 -15.14 16.74 17.86
N SER A 56 -14.90 15.44 18.03
CA SER A 56 -15.29 14.73 19.26
C SER A 56 -14.49 15.14 20.52
N VAL A 57 -13.40 15.93 20.40
CA VAL A 57 -12.66 16.51 21.55
C VAL A 57 -13.55 17.34 22.47
N SER A 58 -14.63 17.90 21.93
CA SER A 58 -15.63 18.65 22.70
C SER A 58 -16.39 17.73 23.65
N GLY A 59 -15.93 17.65 24.91
CA GLY A 59 -16.55 16.85 25.96
C GLY A 59 -15.87 15.49 26.25
N ALA A 60 -14.69 15.24 25.67
CA ALA A 60 -13.85 14.09 26.01
C ALA A 60 -12.92 14.35 27.22
N ILE A 61 -12.42 13.27 27.84
CA ILE A 61 -11.38 13.29 28.88
C ILE A 61 -9.99 13.01 28.29
N THR A 62 -9.94 12.28 27.18
CA THR A 62 -8.73 11.95 26.42
C THR A 62 -8.67 12.78 25.15
N SER A 63 -7.48 12.90 24.56
CA SER A 63 -7.35 13.41 23.19
C SER A 63 -8.06 12.48 22.21
N ASP A 64 -8.85 13.05 21.29
CA ASP A 64 -9.52 12.26 20.26
C ASP A 64 -8.61 12.06 19.06
N VAL A 65 -7.88 10.97 19.22
CA VAL A 65 -6.99 10.38 18.26
C VAL A 65 -7.76 9.28 17.56
N SER A 66 -7.85 9.30 16.23
CA SER A 66 -8.38 8.17 15.49
C SER A 66 -7.57 6.89 15.70
N THR A 67 -8.25 5.76 15.66
CA THR A 67 -7.67 4.46 16.06
C THR A 67 -8.02 3.36 15.08
N CYS A 68 -7.15 2.34 15.00
CA CYS A 68 -7.47 1.06 14.40
C CYS A 68 -7.22 -0.06 15.41
N ALA A 69 -8.14 -1.02 15.51
CA ALA A 69 -8.10 -2.08 16.51
C ALA A 69 -8.95 -3.28 16.11
N ILE A 70 -8.63 -4.44 16.68
CA ILE A 70 -9.50 -5.61 16.69
C ILE A 70 -10.45 -5.51 17.89
N VAL A 71 -11.75 -5.71 17.67
CA VAL A 71 -12.73 -5.95 18.75
C VAL A 71 -12.93 -7.44 18.89
N TYR A 72 -12.81 -7.97 20.11
CA TYR A 72 -13.25 -9.34 20.42
C TYR A 72 -13.85 -9.37 21.82
N LYS A 73 -15.09 -9.87 21.95
CA LYS A 73 -15.82 -9.97 23.23
C LYS A 73 -15.86 -8.66 24.02
N ASN A 74 -16.17 -7.55 23.34
CA ASN A 74 -16.23 -6.19 23.88
C ASN A 74 -14.88 -5.62 24.38
N GLU A 75 -13.74 -6.23 24.03
CA GLU A 75 -12.40 -5.74 24.35
C GLU A 75 -11.63 -5.34 23.07
N LEU A 76 -10.75 -4.33 23.17
CA LEU A 76 -9.93 -3.85 22.07
C LEU A 76 -8.51 -4.42 22.14
N TYR A 77 -8.06 -5.01 21.02
CA TYR A 77 -6.76 -5.65 20.84
C TYR A 77 -6.00 -5.03 19.66
N ASP A 78 -4.66 -5.14 19.68
CA ASP A 78 -3.72 -4.54 18.70
C ASP A 78 -4.03 -3.07 18.34
N LEU A 79 -4.31 -2.27 19.37
CA LEU A 79 -4.82 -0.91 19.25
C LEU A 79 -3.76 0.09 18.73
N LYS A 80 -3.79 0.35 17.42
CA LYS A 80 -3.00 1.39 16.76
C LYS A 80 -3.61 2.76 17.05
N ARG A 81 -2.76 3.72 17.45
CA ARG A 81 -3.15 5.12 17.72
C ARG A 81 -2.15 6.09 17.10
N SER A 82 -2.58 7.33 16.86
CA SER A 82 -1.74 8.45 16.43
C SER A 82 -0.85 8.06 15.24
N ARG A 83 0.45 8.39 15.30
CA ARG A 83 1.47 8.08 14.29
C ARG A 83 1.46 6.63 13.83
N GLN A 84 1.22 5.64 14.70
CA GLN A 84 1.23 4.23 14.28
C GLN A 84 0.02 3.92 13.39
N TRP A 85 -1.17 4.41 13.76
CA TRP A 85 -2.35 4.30 12.90
C TRP A 85 -2.11 5.03 11.57
N THR A 86 -1.64 6.26 11.61
CA THR A 86 -1.46 7.08 10.39
C THR A 86 -0.42 6.53 9.41
N LEU A 87 0.60 5.82 9.91
CA LEU A 87 1.58 5.12 9.09
C LEU A 87 1.03 3.81 8.49
N ASP A 88 0.13 3.11 9.19
CA ASP A 88 -0.43 1.82 8.74
C ASP A 88 -1.69 2.01 7.88
N ALA A 89 -2.41 3.12 8.04
CA ALA A 89 -3.69 3.44 7.38
C ALA A 89 -3.73 3.23 5.85
N PRO A 90 -2.66 3.50 5.05
CA PRO A 90 -2.65 3.19 3.62
C PRO A 90 -2.83 1.69 3.30
N LEU A 91 -2.42 0.78 4.18
CA LEU A 91 -2.63 -0.67 4.03
C LEU A 91 -4.12 -1.03 4.05
N PHE A 92 -4.91 -0.28 4.84
CA PHE A 92 -6.37 -0.42 4.95
C PHE A 92 -7.13 0.35 3.86
N GLY A 93 -6.41 0.91 2.87
CA GLY A 93 -6.99 1.77 1.84
C GLY A 93 -7.36 3.17 2.32
N VAL A 94 -6.72 3.67 3.39
CA VAL A 94 -6.89 5.05 3.89
C VAL A 94 -5.59 5.85 3.69
N PRO A 95 -5.26 6.26 2.45
CA PRO A 95 -4.04 7.00 2.14
C PRO A 95 -4.01 8.41 2.73
N PHE A 96 -5.16 9.06 2.93
CA PHE A 96 -5.27 10.43 3.45
C PHE A 96 -6.36 10.52 4.52
N GLY A 97 -6.34 11.58 5.35
CA GLY A 97 -7.37 11.81 6.36
C GLY A 97 -7.36 10.86 7.57
N ALA A 98 -6.35 9.98 7.71
CA ALA A 98 -6.32 8.94 8.75
C ALA A 98 -6.41 9.48 10.20
N LYS A 99 -5.99 10.74 10.44
CA LYS A 99 -6.20 11.45 11.72
C LYS A 99 -7.68 11.57 12.12
N HIS A 100 -8.58 11.57 11.13
CA HIS A 100 -10.03 11.78 11.26
C HIS A 100 -10.84 10.48 11.03
N ILE A 101 -10.19 9.38 10.62
CA ILE A 101 -10.85 8.11 10.27
C ILE A 101 -10.42 7.02 11.24
N SER A 102 -11.36 6.37 11.93
CA SER A 102 -11.11 5.18 12.76
C SER A 102 -11.74 3.94 12.15
N ILE A 103 -11.11 2.79 12.32
CA ILE A 103 -11.57 1.49 11.79
C ILE A 103 -11.47 0.43 12.89
N HIS A 104 -12.59 -0.18 13.27
CA HIS A 104 -12.60 -1.28 14.24
C HIS A 104 -13.06 -2.57 13.58
N ILE A 105 -12.30 -3.65 13.79
CA ILE A 105 -12.49 -4.95 13.16
C ILE A 105 -13.03 -5.91 14.22
N GLU A 106 -14.33 -6.10 14.27
CA GLU A 106 -14.98 -7.01 15.21
C GLU A 106 -14.94 -8.46 14.72
N LEU A 107 -14.36 -9.33 15.55
CA LEU A 107 -14.27 -10.77 15.31
C LEU A 107 -15.47 -11.48 15.96
N PRO A 108 -16.11 -12.43 15.26
CA PRO A 108 -17.27 -13.15 15.79
C PRO A 108 -16.86 -14.00 17.00
N GLU A 109 -17.76 -14.20 17.97
CA GLU A 109 -17.43 -14.88 19.24
C GLU A 109 -16.79 -16.27 19.04
N GLY A 110 -17.24 -16.99 18.01
CA GLY A 110 -16.76 -18.31 17.60
C GLY A 110 -15.44 -18.32 16.82
N ALA A 111 -14.81 -17.17 16.57
CA ALA A 111 -13.53 -17.08 15.88
C ALA A 111 -12.45 -17.96 16.54
N ALA A 112 -11.54 -18.50 15.72
CA ALA A 112 -10.43 -19.36 16.14
C ALA A 112 -9.30 -18.58 16.84
N VAL A 113 -9.66 -17.62 17.71
CA VAL A 113 -8.76 -16.77 18.49
C VAL A 113 -9.04 -16.92 19.98
N ARG A 114 -8.05 -16.63 20.81
CA ARG A 114 -8.16 -16.58 22.27
C ARG A 114 -7.34 -15.40 22.81
N PRO A 115 -7.84 -14.66 23.81
CA PRO A 115 -7.00 -13.80 24.62
C PRO A 115 -5.89 -14.61 25.28
N GLU A 116 -4.70 -14.03 25.35
CA GLU A 116 -3.65 -14.52 26.24
C GLU A 116 -4.04 -14.29 27.72
N ALA A 117 -3.36 -14.96 28.66
CA ALA A 117 -3.72 -14.96 30.09
C ALA A 117 -3.85 -13.56 30.71
N TYR A 118 -3.02 -12.60 30.28
CA TYR A 118 -3.05 -11.20 30.72
C TYR A 118 -3.92 -10.28 29.83
N ARG A 119 -4.62 -10.85 28.83
CA ARG A 119 -5.48 -10.15 27.84
C ARG A 119 -4.76 -9.02 27.08
N GLN A 120 -3.44 -9.10 26.90
CA GLN A 120 -2.68 -8.05 26.21
C GLN A 120 -2.81 -8.15 24.68
N PHE A 121 -2.99 -9.35 24.15
CA PHE A 121 -3.13 -9.65 22.72
C PHE A 121 -3.96 -10.93 22.53
N LEU A 122 -4.43 -11.13 21.30
CA LEU A 122 -5.05 -12.38 20.87
C LEU A 122 -3.99 -13.31 20.26
N ARG A 123 -4.16 -14.63 20.42
CA ARG A 123 -3.47 -15.67 19.65
C ARG A 123 -4.48 -16.53 18.92
N TYR A 124 -4.08 -17.10 17.79
CA TYR A 124 -4.85 -18.15 17.12
C TYR A 124 -4.93 -19.42 18.00
N ARG A 125 -5.99 -20.22 17.85
CA ARG A 125 -6.23 -21.40 18.71
C ARG A 125 -5.42 -22.64 18.28
N ASP A 126 -5.07 -22.75 17.01
CA ASP A 126 -4.54 -23.98 16.40
C ASP A 126 -3.02 -24.18 16.57
N GLY A 127 -2.50 -23.85 17.75
CA GLY A 127 -1.08 -24.00 18.10
C GLY A 127 -0.14 -22.92 17.54
N ASP A 128 -0.60 -22.11 16.58
CA ASP A 128 0.12 -20.95 16.07
C ASP A 128 0.38 -19.93 17.20
N GLN A 129 1.64 -19.57 17.39
CA GLN A 129 2.09 -18.61 18.42
C GLN A 129 2.04 -17.16 17.92
N ARG A 130 1.72 -16.92 16.64
CA ARG A 130 1.55 -15.57 16.11
C ARG A 130 0.41 -14.85 16.84
N GLN A 131 0.66 -13.57 17.11
CA GLN A 131 -0.35 -12.66 17.63
C GLN A 131 -1.26 -12.26 16.47
N VAL A 132 -2.56 -12.17 16.71
CA VAL A 132 -3.53 -11.62 15.75
C VAL A 132 -3.30 -10.12 15.66
N GLN A 133 -3.09 -9.58 14.46
CA GLN A 133 -2.82 -8.16 14.22
C GLN A 133 -3.90 -7.55 13.33
N VAL A 134 -4.14 -6.23 13.46
CA VAL A 134 -5.11 -5.53 12.56
C VAL A 134 -4.71 -5.68 11.09
N GLN A 135 -3.40 -5.81 10.82
CA GLN A 135 -2.84 -5.93 9.48
C GLN A 135 -3.29 -7.23 8.76
N ASP A 136 -3.60 -8.29 9.51
CA ASP A 136 -4.13 -9.57 8.98
C ASP A 136 -5.49 -9.39 8.27
N PHE A 137 -6.21 -8.31 8.57
CA PHE A 137 -7.54 -7.99 8.02
C PHE A 137 -7.54 -6.80 7.06
N SER A 138 -6.35 -6.28 6.69
CA SER A 138 -6.20 -5.10 5.82
C SER A 138 -6.92 -5.23 4.47
N ASP A 139 -6.79 -6.38 3.80
CA ASP A 139 -7.53 -6.73 2.57
C ASP A 139 -9.06 -6.66 2.80
N VAL A 140 -9.57 -7.28 3.88
CA VAL A 140 -11.00 -7.34 4.21
C VAL A 140 -11.57 -5.94 4.43
N VAL A 141 -10.85 -5.09 5.18
CA VAL A 141 -11.21 -3.68 5.38
C VAL A 141 -11.20 -2.93 4.06
N ARG A 142 -10.13 -3.02 3.27
CA ARG A 142 -9.98 -2.27 2.03
C ARG A 142 -11.08 -2.58 1.01
N ASP A 143 -11.49 -3.85 0.93
CA ASP A 143 -12.45 -4.34 -0.04
C ASP A 143 -13.92 -4.07 0.37
N ASN A 144 -14.17 -3.69 1.64
CA ASN A 144 -15.50 -3.38 2.18
C ASN A 144 -15.65 -1.92 2.65
N ARG A 145 -14.85 -0.98 2.10
CA ARG A 145 -14.96 0.46 2.42
C ARG A 145 -16.25 1.04 1.81
N PRO A 146 -17.09 1.77 2.57
CA PRO A 146 -18.29 2.40 2.03
C PRO A 146 -17.94 3.63 1.15
N GLU A 147 -18.85 3.99 0.24
CA GLU A 147 -18.61 5.03 -0.77
C GLU A 147 -18.29 6.41 -0.14
N TRP A 148 -19.03 6.82 0.89
CA TRP A 148 -18.79 8.09 1.60
C TRP A 148 -17.37 8.15 2.21
N LEU A 149 -16.78 7.02 2.58
CA LEU A 149 -15.42 6.98 3.13
C LEU A 149 -14.40 7.23 2.03
N LEU A 150 -14.65 6.73 0.82
CA LEU A 150 -13.82 7.04 -0.35
C LEU A 150 -13.89 8.53 -0.68
N GLU A 151 -15.08 9.13 -0.68
CA GLU A 151 -15.26 10.59 -0.89
C GLU A 151 -14.49 11.42 0.15
N VAL A 152 -14.59 11.06 1.43
CA VAL A 152 -13.83 11.70 2.51
C VAL A 152 -12.32 11.56 2.27
N ILE A 153 -11.82 10.37 1.93
CA ILE A 153 -10.40 10.15 1.62
C ILE A 153 -9.95 11.01 0.44
N HIS A 154 -10.75 11.08 -0.63
CA HIS A 154 -10.45 11.91 -1.81
C HIS A 154 -10.44 13.41 -1.48
N SER A 155 -11.29 13.88 -0.57
CA SER A 155 -11.28 15.28 -0.10
C SER A 155 -10.00 15.70 0.63
N PHE A 156 -9.23 14.74 1.16
CA PHE A 156 -7.92 14.97 1.79
C PHE A 156 -6.73 14.67 0.85
N ALA A 157 -6.97 14.26 -0.39
CA ALA A 157 -5.90 13.96 -1.35
C ALA A 157 -5.27 15.26 -1.91
N PRO A 158 -3.95 15.27 -2.22
CA PRO A 158 -3.33 16.36 -2.95
C PRO A 158 -3.96 16.55 -4.33
N ALA A 159 -4.13 17.81 -4.77
CA ALA A 159 -4.76 18.13 -6.06
C ALA A 159 -3.90 17.75 -7.29
N ASP A 160 -2.59 17.61 -7.13
CA ASP A 160 -1.62 17.57 -8.24
C ASP A 160 -1.24 16.15 -8.72
N SER A 161 -2.12 15.16 -8.58
CA SER A 161 -1.84 13.78 -9.02
C SER A 161 -1.72 13.60 -10.55
N GLY A 162 -2.31 14.52 -11.33
CA GLY A 162 -2.41 14.44 -12.80
C GLY A 162 -1.10 14.56 -13.60
N GLY A 163 0.04 14.85 -12.94
CA GLY A 163 1.35 14.90 -13.60
C GLY A 163 2.09 13.55 -13.70
N THR A 164 1.55 12.48 -13.11
CA THR A 164 2.29 11.21 -12.91
C THR A 164 1.92 10.07 -13.84
N ASP A 165 0.84 10.18 -14.62
CA ASP A 165 0.33 9.09 -15.47
C ASP A 165 1.33 8.64 -16.54
N ASP A 166 2.00 9.59 -17.21
CA ASP A 166 3.16 9.35 -18.09
C ASP A 166 4.19 8.40 -17.46
N ILE A 167 4.58 8.68 -16.21
CA ILE A 167 5.61 7.94 -15.49
C ILE A 167 5.07 6.57 -15.11
N ARG A 168 3.79 6.50 -14.70
CA ARG A 168 3.10 5.24 -14.39
C ARG A 168 3.06 4.32 -15.60
N ASP A 169 2.80 4.85 -16.79
CA ASP A 169 2.78 4.09 -18.04
C ASP A 169 4.19 3.64 -18.45
N GLU A 170 5.21 4.49 -18.33
CA GLU A 170 6.63 4.10 -18.47
C GLU A 170 6.97 2.92 -17.52
N LEU A 171 6.51 2.97 -16.27
CA LEU A 171 6.75 1.94 -15.24
C LEU A 171 5.95 0.64 -15.49
N GLN A 172 4.71 0.72 -15.98
CA GLN A 172 3.91 -0.44 -16.35
C GLN A 172 4.53 -1.15 -17.58
N GLN A 173 4.98 -0.40 -18.58
CA GLN A 173 5.72 -0.95 -19.72
C GLN A 173 7.01 -1.62 -19.27
N LEU A 174 7.76 -1.02 -18.34
CA LEU A 174 8.95 -1.64 -17.76
C LEU A 174 8.61 -2.95 -17.04
N LEU A 175 7.59 -2.96 -16.16
CA LEU A 175 7.14 -4.16 -15.44
C LEU A 175 6.74 -5.29 -16.41
N ASN A 176 5.98 -4.96 -17.46
CA ASN A 176 5.59 -5.89 -18.51
C ASN A 176 6.82 -6.44 -19.26
N SER A 177 7.79 -5.60 -19.59
CA SER A 177 9.03 -6.02 -20.28
C SER A 177 9.89 -6.96 -19.44
N LEU A 178 9.97 -6.73 -18.12
CA LEU A 178 10.73 -7.57 -17.18
C LEU A 178 10.05 -8.93 -16.95
N ARG A 179 8.73 -9.01 -17.12
CA ARG A 179 7.97 -10.27 -17.14
C ARG A 179 8.21 -11.06 -18.42
N VAL A 180 8.13 -10.42 -19.59
CA VAL A 180 8.34 -11.08 -20.91
C VAL A 180 9.77 -11.59 -21.09
N LYS A 181 10.77 -10.93 -20.48
CA LYS A 181 12.17 -11.38 -20.49
C LYS A 181 12.45 -12.59 -19.61
N ARG A 182 11.53 -12.97 -18.72
CA ARG A 182 11.57 -14.29 -18.10
C ARG A 182 10.80 -15.24 -19.00
N PRO A 183 11.34 -16.43 -19.31
CA PRO A 183 10.47 -17.49 -19.76
C PRO A 183 9.49 -17.78 -18.61
N THR A 184 8.24 -17.32 -18.75
CA THR A 184 7.14 -18.24 -18.48
C THR A 184 7.50 -19.52 -19.22
N HIS A 185 7.50 -20.67 -18.55
CA HIS A 185 7.80 -21.95 -19.19
C HIS A 185 6.88 -22.07 -20.40
N ARG A 186 7.44 -21.84 -21.59
CA ARG A 186 6.66 -21.78 -22.81
C ARG A 186 6.30 -23.22 -23.14
N LEU A 187 5.01 -23.48 -23.05
CA LEU A 187 4.26 -24.46 -23.84
C LEU A 187 5.11 -24.96 -25.01
N ASP A 188 5.37 -26.26 -25.03
CA ASP A 188 5.97 -26.89 -26.20
C ASP A 188 5.05 -26.68 -27.43
N LEU A 189 5.61 -26.79 -28.64
CA LEU A 189 4.98 -26.46 -29.92
C LEU A 189 3.70 -27.27 -30.26
N LEU A 190 3.29 -28.18 -29.38
CA LEU A 190 2.06 -28.98 -29.42
C LEU A 190 1.00 -28.57 -28.37
N GLY A 191 1.21 -27.48 -27.63
CA GLY A 191 0.18 -26.87 -26.77
C GLY A 191 -0.15 -27.63 -25.48
N LYS A 192 0.76 -28.48 -24.98
CA LYS A 192 0.64 -29.13 -23.66
C LYS A 192 1.49 -28.42 -22.62
N ILE A 193 0.92 -28.24 -21.44
CA ILE A 193 1.59 -27.71 -20.25
C ILE A 193 2.25 -28.88 -19.54
N ASP A 194 3.57 -28.85 -19.42
CA ASP A 194 4.31 -29.84 -18.63
C ASP A 194 4.40 -29.33 -17.18
N ALA A 195 3.69 -30.00 -16.28
CA ALA A 195 3.62 -29.66 -14.86
C ALA A 195 3.78 -30.93 -14.02
N ASP A 196 4.89 -31.01 -13.30
CA ASP A 196 5.31 -32.17 -12.52
C ASP A 196 4.40 -32.38 -11.28
N LEU A 197 3.65 -33.50 -11.27
CA LEU A 197 2.62 -33.81 -10.27
C LEU A 197 3.17 -34.78 -9.20
N GLY A 198 3.93 -34.24 -8.25
CA GLY A 198 4.39 -34.97 -7.07
C GLY A 198 3.23 -35.39 -6.15
N GLN A 199 3.10 -36.68 -5.89
CA GLN A 199 1.99 -37.27 -5.14
C GLN A 199 2.32 -37.59 -3.65
N GLY A 200 1.29 -37.58 -2.78
CA GLY A 200 1.39 -37.91 -1.35
C GLY A 200 0.09 -38.49 -0.76
N LEU A 201 0.12 -38.91 0.51
CA LEU A 201 -0.81 -39.89 1.12
C LEU A 201 -2.16 -39.38 1.66
N GLY A 202 -3.24 -40.16 1.47
CA GLY A 202 -4.44 -40.06 2.33
C GLY A 202 -5.68 -40.93 2.03
N SER A 203 -5.97 -41.91 2.90
CA SER A 203 -7.26 -42.62 3.14
C SER A 203 -7.60 -43.93 2.36
N LYS A 204 -8.51 -44.74 2.94
CA LYS A 204 -8.68 -46.20 2.73
C LYS A 204 -10.09 -46.61 2.28
N SER A 205 -10.22 -47.73 1.57
CA SER A 205 -11.40 -48.62 1.60
C SER A 205 -11.04 -50.09 1.26
N LEU A 206 -11.93 -51.04 1.56
CA LEU A 206 -11.70 -52.51 1.58
C LEU A 206 -12.49 -53.28 0.47
N PRO A 207 -12.22 -54.58 0.21
CA PRO A 207 -12.30 -55.16 -1.15
C PRO A 207 -13.42 -56.20 -1.41
N VAL A 208 -13.64 -56.51 -2.71
CA VAL A 208 -14.39 -57.67 -3.26
C VAL A 208 -13.65 -58.18 -4.53
N PRO A 209 -13.65 -59.50 -4.90
CA PRO A 209 -12.60 -60.10 -5.77
C PRO A 209 -13.05 -60.62 -7.18
N ASP A 210 -12.12 -61.33 -7.85
CA ASP A 210 -12.21 -62.18 -9.08
C ASP A 210 -12.12 -61.47 -10.47
N THR A 211 -11.43 -61.97 -11.51
CA THR A 211 -10.55 -63.17 -11.72
C THR A 211 -9.53 -62.97 -12.89
N ALA A 212 -8.42 -63.74 -12.90
CA ALA A 212 -7.45 -64.07 -13.99
C ALA A 212 -7.28 -63.09 -15.19
N GLY A 213 -6.15 -62.40 -15.45
CA GLY A 213 -4.74 -62.83 -15.66
C GLY A 213 -4.05 -61.80 -16.62
N ASP A 214 -2.78 -61.83 -17.03
CA ASP A 214 -1.61 -62.69 -16.77
C ASP A 214 -0.27 -61.87 -16.99
N SER A 215 0.90 -62.50 -16.75
CA SER A 215 2.30 -62.14 -17.06
C SER A 215 2.73 -60.69 -17.41
N GLY A 216 3.53 -60.08 -16.51
CA GLY A 216 4.32 -58.87 -16.78
C GLY A 216 5.01 -58.30 -15.53
N SER A 217 6.32 -58.53 -15.36
CA SER A 217 7.08 -58.09 -14.17
C SER A 217 7.37 -56.59 -14.16
N GLY A 218 7.00 -55.87 -13.08
CA GLY A 218 7.35 -54.45 -12.93
C GLY A 218 6.66 -53.69 -11.78
N GLY A 219 7.11 -53.90 -10.55
CA GLY A 219 6.97 -52.97 -9.39
C GLY A 219 5.68 -52.15 -9.20
N LYS A 220 4.75 -52.63 -8.36
CA LYS A 220 3.62 -51.83 -7.86
C LYS A 220 4.10 -50.61 -7.04
N ARG A 221 3.69 -49.40 -7.44
CA ARG A 221 3.49 -48.24 -6.56
C ARG A 221 2.10 -47.65 -6.81
N TYR A 222 1.43 -47.24 -5.74
CA TYR A 222 0.04 -46.78 -5.76
C TYR A 222 -0.10 -45.43 -6.49
N PRO A 223 -1.19 -45.18 -7.22
CA PRO A 223 -1.56 -43.83 -7.64
C PRO A 223 -2.04 -43.06 -6.40
N ILE A 224 -1.20 -42.15 -5.90
CA ILE A 224 -1.51 -41.27 -4.76
C ILE A 224 -2.20 -40.00 -5.28
N ASP A 225 -3.30 -40.23 -6.01
CA ASP A 225 -4.06 -39.24 -6.80
C ASP A 225 -4.99 -38.39 -5.91
N GLY A 226 -4.44 -37.88 -4.80
CA GLY A 226 -5.22 -37.35 -3.68
C GLY A 226 -4.60 -36.22 -2.87
N LEU A 227 -3.39 -35.74 -3.18
CA LEU A 227 -2.77 -34.59 -2.48
C LEU A 227 -2.36 -33.39 -3.36
N LEU A 228 -2.72 -33.38 -4.65
CA LEU A 228 -2.69 -32.17 -5.47
C LEU A 228 -4.07 -31.82 -6.07
N ALA A 229 -5.13 -32.25 -5.38
CA ALA A 229 -6.43 -31.60 -5.48
C ALA A 229 -6.31 -30.19 -4.86
N VAL A 230 -5.78 -29.24 -5.63
CA VAL A 230 -6.18 -27.84 -5.46
C VAL A 230 -7.70 -27.84 -5.64
N PRO A 231 -8.50 -27.51 -4.60
CA PRO A 231 -9.94 -27.56 -4.74
C PRO A 231 -10.34 -26.60 -5.86
N SER A 232 -11.09 -27.12 -6.84
CA SER A 232 -11.67 -26.31 -7.91
C SER A 232 -12.51 -25.20 -7.29
N GLY A 233 -11.96 -23.98 -7.25
CA GLY A 233 -12.46 -22.88 -6.42
C GLY A 233 -11.38 -22.07 -5.70
N ALA A 234 -10.12 -22.53 -5.64
CA ALA A 234 -9.02 -21.76 -5.07
C ALA A 234 -8.71 -20.49 -5.89
N LYS A 235 -9.23 -19.35 -5.45
CA LYS A 235 -8.85 -18.02 -5.99
C LYS A 235 -7.33 -17.85 -5.86
N ARG A 236 -6.68 -17.29 -6.89
CA ARG A 236 -5.30 -16.77 -6.74
C ARG A 236 -5.27 -15.82 -5.54
N ALA A 237 -4.23 -15.91 -4.70
CA ALA A 237 -4.05 -14.97 -3.61
C ALA A 237 -4.03 -13.53 -4.17
N THR A 238 -4.84 -12.64 -3.57
CA THR A 238 -4.96 -11.21 -3.94
C THR A 238 -3.61 -10.53 -4.08
N SER A 239 -2.67 -10.85 -3.18
CA SER A 239 -1.28 -10.41 -3.18
C SER A 239 -0.43 -10.77 -4.43
N SER A 240 -0.90 -11.71 -5.25
CA SER A 240 -0.28 -12.05 -6.55
C SER A 240 -0.85 -11.25 -7.73
N LEU A 241 -2.14 -10.89 -7.67
CA LEU A 241 -2.80 -10.01 -8.66
C LEU A 241 -2.39 -8.55 -8.45
N ASN A 242 -2.22 -8.14 -7.20
CA ASN A 242 -1.73 -6.80 -6.82
C ASN A 242 -0.31 -6.50 -7.33
N ALA A 243 0.48 -7.53 -7.69
CA ALA A 243 1.79 -7.38 -8.31
C ALA A 243 1.74 -7.17 -9.86
N ASP A 244 0.55 -7.19 -10.47
CA ASP A 244 0.36 -7.05 -11.93
C ASP A 244 0.29 -5.60 -12.42
N LYS A 245 0.02 -4.63 -11.52
CA LYS A 245 -0.13 -3.21 -11.86
C LYS A 245 1.05 -2.38 -11.33
N ALA A 246 1.43 -1.35 -12.08
CA ALA A 246 2.35 -0.32 -11.62
C ALA A 246 1.70 0.51 -10.49
N PRO A 247 2.48 0.87 -9.45
CA PRO A 247 1.96 1.55 -8.28
C PRO A 247 1.37 2.91 -8.64
N GLU A 248 0.36 3.32 -7.88
CA GLU A 248 -0.12 4.69 -7.88
C GLU A 248 0.94 5.61 -7.24
N ILE A 249 1.29 6.70 -7.92
CA ILE A 249 2.32 7.64 -7.47
C ILE A 249 1.64 8.84 -6.80
N VAL A 250 2.03 9.13 -5.57
CA VAL A 250 1.56 10.30 -4.81
C VAL A 250 2.75 11.23 -4.55
N LEU A 251 2.70 12.44 -5.09
CA LEU A 251 3.69 13.48 -4.85
C LEU A 251 3.31 14.28 -3.60
N LEU A 252 4.25 14.42 -2.66
CA LEU A 252 4.05 15.17 -1.42
C LEU A 252 4.93 16.42 -1.40
N HIS A 253 4.28 17.59 -1.49
CA HIS A 253 4.93 18.91 -1.43
C HIS A 253 4.84 19.55 -0.03
N ASP A 254 3.81 19.21 0.76
CA ASP A 254 3.58 19.78 2.09
C ASP A 254 4.36 19.04 3.18
N ASP A 255 4.98 19.80 4.09
CA ASP A 255 5.78 19.26 5.20
C ASP A 255 4.94 18.45 6.17
N SER A 256 3.68 18.84 6.39
CA SER A 256 2.79 18.11 7.31
C SER A 256 2.46 16.72 6.77
N GLN A 257 2.26 16.58 5.46
CA GLN A 257 2.03 15.30 4.79
C GLN A 257 3.30 14.44 4.76
N ILE A 258 4.47 15.03 4.51
CA ILE A 258 5.77 14.35 4.54
C ILE A 258 6.06 13.77 5.94
N GLU A 259 5.85 14.57 7.00
CA GLU A 259 6.04 14.10 8.38
C GLU A 259 5.01 13.04 8.77
N GLU A 260 3.75 13.21 8.35
CA GLU A 260 2.65 12.28 8.58
C GLU A 260 2.93 10.89 7.98
N LYS A 261 3.49 10.81 6.78
CA LYS A 261 3.91 9.55 6.14
C LYS A 261 5.26 9.01 6.61
N GLY A 262 5.93 9.72 7.53
CA GLY A 262 7.24 9.32 8.07
C GLY A 262 8.38 9.45 7.05
N LEU A 263 8.23 10.37 6.09
CA LEU A 263 9.16 10.62 4.98
C LEU A 263 10.19 11.72 5.26
N LYS A 264 10.19 12.30 6.46
CA LYS A 264 11.19 13.29 6.87
C LYS A 264 12.61 12.70 6.77
N GLY A 265 13.43 13.29 5.89
CA GLY A 265 14.78 12.81 5.58
C GLY A 265 14.84 11.56 4.69
N LYS A 266 13.75 11.19 4.03
CA LYS A 266 13.65 10.00 3.15
C LYS A 266 12.99 10.38 1.83
N ALA A 267 13.42 9.77 0.72
CA ALA A 267 12.93 10.12 -0.60
C ALA A 267 11.52 9.59 -0.87
N ALA A 268 11.21 8.37 -0.43
CA ALA A 268 9.92 7.74 -0.72
C ALA A 268 9.60 6.57 0.21
N LYS A 269 8.33 6.14 0.18
CA LYS A 269 7.82 4.95 0.89
C LYS A 269 6.78 4.26 0.03
N PHE A 270 6.97 2.95 -0.17
CA PHE A 270 6.06 2.11 -0.91
C PHE A 270 5.18 1.28 0.04
N TYR A 271 3.87 1.31 -0.19
CA TYR A 271 2.88 0.47 0.47
C TYR A 271 2.37 -0.55 -0.54
N ARG A 272 2.68 -1.82 -0.31
CA ARG A 272 2.36 -2.90 -1.25
C ARG A 272 0.90 -3.31 -1.20
N ASP A 273 0.31 -3.34 0.00
CA ASP A 273 -1.00 -3.96 0.24
C ASP A 273 -2.17 -2.98 -0.01
N SER A 274 -1.92 -1.89 -0.72
CA SER A 274 -2.90 -0.88 -1.12
C SER A 274 -3.49 -1.17 -2.51
N GLY A 275 -3.92 -2.42 -2.77
CA GLY A 275 -4.45 -2.84 -4.08
C GLY A 275 -3.38 -2.82 -5.18
N ALA A 276 -3.32 -1.76 -5.99
CA ALA A 276 -2.25 -1.59 -6.99
C ALA A 276 -0.86 -1.26 -6.37
N GLY A 277 -0.82 -1.04 -5.06
CA GLY A 277 0.33 -0.50 -4.35
C GLY A 277 0.43 1.02 -4.51
N GLN A 278 0.86 1.71 -3.46
CA GLN A 278 0.97 3.17 -3.42
C GLN A 278 2.39 3.62 -3.09
N LEU A 279 2.96 4.47 -3.93
CA LEU A 279 4.29 5.03 -3.80
C LEU A 279 4.18 6.52 -3.45
N PHE A 280 4.45 6.86 -2.20
CA PHE A 280 4.53 8.25 -1.75
C PHE A 280 5.96 8.75 -1.95
N VAL A 281 6.13 9.86 -2.67
CA VAL A 281 7.44 10.48 -2.97
C VAL A 281 7.50 11.88 -2.36
N ASN A 282 8.59 12.16 -1.65
CA ASN A 282 8.86 13.43 -1.00
C ASN A 282 9.48 14.42 -2.00
N MET A 283 8.75 15.48 -2.36
CA MET A 283 9.22 16.49 -3.32
C MET A 283 10.19 17.51 -2.71
N LYS A 284 10.39 17.48 -1.39
CA LYS A 284 11.41 18.25 -0.66
C LYS A 284 12.63 17.40 -0.30
N TYR A 285 12.89 16.33 -1.07
CA TYR A 285 14.09 15.50 -0.87
C TYR A 285 15.32 16.16 -1.51
N PRO A 286 16.48 16.27 -0.81
CA PRO A 286 17.60 17.14 -1.25
C PRO A 286 18.14 16.89 -2.67
N SER A 287 18.05 15.66 -3.19
CA SER A 287 18.50 15.35 -4.57
C SER A 287 17.73 16.12 -5.64
N ILE A 288 16.47 16.51 -5.37
CA ILE A 288 15.66 17.31 -6.30
C ILE A 288 16.26 18.71 -6.42
N ASP A 289 16.54 19.37 -5.30
CA ASP A 289 17.14 20.71 -5.29
C ASP A 289 18.55 20.70 -5.87
N LEU A 290 19.41 19.74 -5.51
CA LEU A 290 20.75 19.61 -6.10
C LEU A 290 20.70 19.42 -7.62
N MET A 291 19.80 18.58 -8.12
CA MET A 291 19.63 18.34 -9.54
C MET A 291 19.11 19.58 -10.29
N LYS A 292 18.16 20.29 -9.68
CA LYS A 292 17.60 21.56 -10.17
C LYS A 292 18.64 22.68 -10.22
N GLU A 293 19.43 22.86 -9.15
CA GLU A 293 20.53 23.83 -9.11
C GLU A 293 21.56 23.55 -10.21
N GLN A 294 21.97 22.29 -10.39
CA GLN A 294 22.90 21.91 -11.44
C GLN A 294 22.35 22.21 -12.85
N LEU A 295 21.08 21.87 -13.13
CA LEU A 295 20.44 22.20 -14.40
C LEU A 295 20.34 23.72 -14.61
N GLN A 296 20.04 24.49 -13.56
CA GLN A 296 19.95 25.95 -13.66
C GLN A 296 21.32 26.61 -13.92
N LEU A 297 22.41 26.08 -13.34
CA LEU A 297 23.77 26.55 -13.59
C LEU A 297 24.21 26.24 -15.03
N GLU A 298 23.96 25.03 -15.52
CA GLU A 298 24.35 24.61 -16.88
C GLU A 298 23.60 25.36 -17.99
N TYR A 299 22.34 25.73 -17.75
CA TYR A 299 21.49 26.46 -18.69
C TYR A 299 21.29 27.94 -18.35
N ALA A 300 22.14 28.52 -17.50
CA ALA A 300 22.08 29.93 -17.08
C ALA A 300 22.17 30.95 -18.24
N ALA A 301 22.73 30.54 -19.40
CA ALA A 301 22.79 31.34 -20.62
C ALA A 301 21.49 31.28 -21.48
N SER A 302 20.41 30.66 -20.99
CA SER A 302 19.10 30.66 -21.65
C SER A 302 18.52 32.08 -21.73
N PRO A 303 17.94 32.50 -22.87
CA PRO A 303 17.31 33.82 -23.00
C PRO A 303 16.04 33.97 -22.15
N ASP A 304 15.33 32.86 -21.90
CA ASP A 304 14.23 32.81 -20.93
C ASP A 304 14.70 32.05 -19.70
N LEU A 305 14.78 32.78 -18.57
CA LEU A 305 15.22 32.26 -17.28
C LEU A 305 14.06 31.68 -16.45
N GLU A 306 12.82 32.12 -16.67
CA GLU A 306 11.66 31.65 -15.90
C GLU A 306 11.19 30.30 -16.44
N PHE A 307 11.07 30.17 -17.76
CA PHE A 307 10.81 28.89 -18.43
C PHE A 307 11.91 27.88 -18.10
N MET A 308 13.18 28.30 -18.14
CA MET A 308 14.32 27.47 -17.77
C MET A 308 14.22 26.99 -16.31
N ARG A 309 13.94 27.88 -15.35
CA ARG A 309 13.79 27.50 -13.93
C ARG A 309 12.62 26.53 -13.70
N ARG A 310 11.47 26.75 -14.35
CA ARG A 310 10.30 25.87 -14.26
C ARG A 310 10.61 24.49 -14.85
N MET A 311 11.16 24.44 -16.06
CA MET A 311 11.54 23.19 -16.73
C MET A 311 12.61 22.41 -15.96
N ALA A 312 13.58 23.10 -15.34
CA ALA A 312 14.57 22.46 -14.48
C ALA A 312 13.94 21.82 -13.23
N ASN A 313 12.90 22.45 -12.65
CA ASN A 313 12.14 21.90 -11.53
C ASN A 313 11.34 20.66 -11.95
N GLU A 314 10.53 20.77 -13.01
CA GLU A 314 9.74 19.67 -13.58
C GLU A 314 10.61 18.46 -13.98
N LEU A 315 11.78 18.69 -14.58
CA LEU A 315 12.71 17.63 -14.95
C LEU A 315 13.42 16.99 -13.75
N ALA A 316 13.74 17.76 -12.70
CA ALA A 316 14.32 17.21 -11.47
C ALA A 316 13.31 16.30 -10.75
N GLU A 317 12.09 16.80 -10.54
CA GLU A 317 10.98 16.04 -9.92
C GLU A 317 10.67 14.77 -10.73
N ARG A 318 10.40 14.89 -12.04
CA ARG A 318 10.12 13.72 -12.91
C ARG A 318 11.27 12.71 -12.91
N THR A 319 12.52 13.17 -12.83
CA THR A 319 13.67 12.26 -12.77
C THR A 319 13.69 11.48 -11.48
N ILE A 320 13.61 12.13 -10.32
CA ILE A 320 13.65 11.46 -9.01
C ILE A 320 12.46 10.51 -8.85
N VAL A 321 11.24 10.93 -9.22
CA VAL A 321 10.04 10.08 -9.22
C VAL A 321 10.25 8.85 -10.11
N SER A 322 10.80 9.01 -11.31
CA SER A 322 11.09 7.88 -12.23
C SER A 322 12.13 6.92 -11.65
N ARG A 323 13.20 7.40 -11.00
CA ARG A 323 14.23 6.52 -10.38
C ARG A 323 13.67 5.71 -9.22
N VAL A 324 12.97 6.35 -8.30
CA VAL A 324 12.31 5.68 -7.17
C VAL A 324 11.28 4.66 -7.67
N GLY A 325 10.43 5.05 -8.63
CA GLY A 325 9.44 4.16 -9.24
C GLY A 325 10.10 2.94 -9.91
N ARG A 326 11.20 3.14 -10.64
CA ARG A 326 11.97 2.04 -11.24
C ARG A 326 12.54 1.09 -10.18
N ALA A 327 13.04 1.60 -9.06
CA ALA A 327 13.53 0.77 -7.96
C ALA A 327 12.42 -0.16 -7.41
N VAL A 328 11.21 0.37 -7.20
CA VAL A 328 10.02 -0.44 -6.82
C VAL A 328 9.69 -1.48 -7.90
N ILE A 329 9.64 -1.10 -9.18
CA ILE A 329 9.33 -2.04 -10.27
C ILE A 329 10.39 -3.15 -10.40
N PHE A 330 11.69 -2.84 -10.24
CA PHE A 330 12.75 -3.85 -10.26
C PHE A 330 12.65 -4.82 -9.08
N ALA A 331 12.30 -4.32 -7.89
CA ALA A 331 12.05 -5.16 -6.72
C ALA A 331 10.80 -6.04 -6.92
N LEU A 332 9.66 -5.48 -7.32
CA LEU A 332 8.43 -6.24 -7.65
C LEU A 332 8.69 -7.32 -8.71
N ALA A 333 9.48 -7.03 -9.74
CA ALA A 333 9.90 -8.04 -10.71
C ALA A 333 10.74 -9.15 -10.05
N LYS A 334 11.72 -8.80 -9.21
CA LYS A 334 12.57 -9.77 -8.47
C LYS A 334 11.76 -10.72 -7.58
N GLN A 335 10.64 -10.27 -7.00
CA GLN A 335 9.72 -11.10 -6.22
C GLN A 335 9.21 -12.36 -6.95
N LEU A 336 9.19 -12.36 -8.29
CA LEU A 336 8.82 -13.51 -9.10
C LEU A 336 9.96 -14.57 -9.20
N ASN A 337 11.10 -14.35 -8.52
CA ASN A 337 12.18 -15.33 -8.37
C ASN A 337 12.07 -15.99 -6.98
N ARG A 338 12.17 -17.33 -6.92
CA ARG A 338 12.12 -18.11 -5.67
C ARG A 338 13.26 -17.81 -4.70
N GLU A 339 14.37 -17.25 -5.18
CA GLU A 339 15.53 -16.88 -4.35
C GLU A 339 15.30 -15.64 -3.49
N TRP A 340 14.32 -14.79 -3.82
CA TRP A 340 14.03 -13.54 -3.09
C TRP A 340 13.00 -13.79 -2.02
N THR A 341 13.41 -13.77 -0.75
CA THR A 341 12.50 -13.99 0.37
C THR A 341 11.59 -12.78 0.63
N ALA A 342 10.54 -12.96 1.42
CA ALA A 342 9.67 -11.85 1.83
C ALA A 342 10.44 -10.75 2.60
N ASP A 343 11.49 -11.12 3.36
CA ASP A 343 12.33 -10.18 4.10
C ASP A 343 13.26 -9.39 3.16
N ASP A 344 13.85 -10.03 2.15
CA ASP A 344 14.64 -9.35 1.11
C ASP A 344 13.80 -8.36 0.30
N MET A 345 12.54 -8.74 0.05
CA MET A 345 11.55 -7.88 -0.60
C MET A 345 11.13 -6.69 0.27
N ALA A 346 10.98 -6.88 1.58
CA ALA A 346 10.71 -5.79 2.52
C ALA A 346 11.90 -4.81 2.59
N LYS A 347 13.14 -5.31 2.59
CA LYS A 347 14.36 -4.49 2.52
C LYS A 347 14.49 -3.74 1.19
N ALA A 348 14.18 -4.37 0.07
CA ALA A 348 14.23 -3.74 -1.25
C ALA A 348 13.20 -2.61 -1.44
N HIS A 349 12.04 -2.72 -0.77
CA HIS A 349 11.02 -1.67 -0.72
C HIS A 349 11.20 -0.70 0.48
N SER A 350 12.27 -0.84 1.27
CA SER A 350 12.51 0.03 2.41
C SER A 350 12.69 1.49 1.97
N PRO A 351 12.19 2.47 2.75
CA PRO A 351 12.43 3.88 2.48
C PRO A 351 13.91 4.25 2.35
N GLU A 352 14.79 3.54 3.05
CA GLU A 352 16.24 3.66 2.99
C GLU A 352 16.75 3.25 1.60
N SER A 353 16.36 2.08 1.09
CA SER A 353 16.73 1.62 -0.26
C SER A 353 16.15 2.52 -1.36
N LEU A 354 14.97 3.09 -1.15
CA LEU A 354 14.37 4.05 -2.08
C LEU A 354 15.07 5.41 -2.06
N SER A 355 15.65 5.80 -0.91
CA SER A 355 16.43 7.04 -0.78
C SER A 355 17.78 6.92 -1.51
N LEU A 356 18.47 5.79 -1.36
CA LEU A 356 19.68 5.50 -2.17
C LEU A 356 19.39 5.51 -3.68
N ALA A 357 18.20 5.07 -4.11
CA ALA A 357 17.75 5.16 -5.50
C ALA A 357 17.38 6.59 -5.96
N ALA A 358 17.18 7.54 -5.04
CA ALA A 358 17.05 8.96 -5.35
C ALA A 358 18.42 9.67 -5.37
N ASP A 359 19.30 9.36 -4.42
CA ASP A 359 20.60 10.03 -4.22
C ASP A 359 21.55 9.92 -5.42
N ASP A 360 21.53 8.80 -6.14
CA ASP A 360 22.37 8.54 -7.32
C ASP A 360 21.84 9.26 -8.60
N TYR A 361 21.39 10.51 -8.46
CA TYR A 361 20.79 11.30 -9.54
C TYR A 361 21.79 11.66 -10.67
N MET A 362 23.09 11.56 -10.41
CA MET A 362 24.19 11.90 -11.33
C MET A 362 24.11 11.12 -12.65
N ASP A 363 23.80 9.82 -12.61
CA ASP A 363 23.62 8.99 -13.80
C ASP A 363 22.38 9.40 -14.62
N ALA A 364 21.33 9.89 -13.95
CA ALA A 364 20.11 10.35 -14.61
C ALA A 364 20.24 11.76 -15.20
N MET A 365 21.17 12.58 -14.69
CA MET A 365 21.44 13.95 -15.14
C MET A 365 21.65 14.06 -16.66
N GLN A 366 22.33 13.08 -17.29
CA GLN A 366 22.57 13.10 -18.74
C GLN A 366 21.27 13.04 -19.56
N ASN A 367 20.25 12.34 -19.08
CA ASN A 367 18.94 12.30 -19.74
C ASN A 367 18.15 13.59 -19.51
N ALA A 368 18.26 14.20 -18.32
CA ALA A 368 17.66 15.49 -18.04
C ALA A 368 18.27 16.61 -18.89
N ARG A 369 19.61 16.69 -19.02
CA ARG A 369 20.29 17.60 -19.96
C ARG A 369 19.77 17.46 -21.40
N ARG A 370 19.63 16.23 -21.89
CA ARG A 370 19.10 15.97 -23.24
C ARG A 370 17.67 16.49 -23.42
N ARG A 371 16.78 16.23 -22.44
CA ARG A 371 15.40 16.74 -22.45
C ARG A 371 15.35 18.27 -22.33
N MET A 372 16.14 18.85 -21.43
CA MET A 372 16.27 20.30 -21.23
C MET A 372 16.72 21.01 -22.53
N GLY A 373 17.80 20.51 -23.15
CA GLY A 373 18.30 21.02 -24.41
C GLY A 373 17.38 20.77 -25.61
N GLN A 374 16.42 19.84 -25.54
CA GLN A 374 15.34 19.72 -26.52
C GLN A 374 14.25 20.77 -26.26
N ALA A 375 13.72 20.85 -25.04
CA ALA A 375 12.67 21.79 -24.64
C ALA A 375 13.04 23.25 -24.93
N LEU A 376 14.24 23.68 -24.55
CA LEU A 376 14.73 25.05 -24.80
C LEU A 376 14.90 25.37 -26.30
N ARG A 377 15.19 24.36 -27.14
CA ARG A 377 15.27 24.55 -28.61
C ARG A 377 13.87 24.67 -29.22
N THR A 378 12.90 23.88 -28.78
CA THR A 378 11.51 23.98 -29.24
C THR A 378 10.90 25.32 -28.85
N ALA A 379 11.05 25.74 -27.59
CA ALA A 379 10.59 27.06 -27.14
C ALA A 379 11.21 28.22 -27.95
N LYS A 380 12.51 28.12 -28.28
CA LYS A 380 13.16 29.11 -29.16
C LYS A 380 12.59 29.12 -30.58
N ALA A 381 12.18 27.98 -31.12
CA ALA A 381 11.58 27.89 -32.46
C ALA A 381 10.16 28.48 -32.48
N GLU A 382 9.37 28.30 -31.43
CA GLU A 382 8.02 28.87 -31.28
C GLU A 382 8.02 30.39 -31.09
N VAL A 383 9.14 30.98 -30.64
CA VAL A 383 9.33 32.44 -30.54
C VAL A 383 9.81 33.07 -31.87
N GLN A 384 10.27 32.28 -32.84
CA GLN A 384 10.78 32.78 -34.13
C GLN A 384 9.82 32.77 -35.37
N PRO A 385 8.52 32.37 -35.34
CA PRO A 385 7.69 32.26 -36.54
C PRO A 385 7.04 33.59 -36.97
N PHE A 386 7.66 34.75 -36.71
CA PHE A 386 7.14 36.04 -37.18
C PHE A 386 8.24 37.09 -37.44
N VAL A 387 9.18 36.77 -38.33
CA VAL A 387 9.93 37.79 -39.10
C VAL A 387 9.49 37.66 -40.55
N VAL A 388 8.49 38.47 -40.92
CA VAL A 388 8.12 38.67 -42.33
C VAL A 388 9.31 39.36 -43.01
N ALA A 389 9.76 38.81 -44.13
CA ALA A 389 10.74 39.47 -44.96
C ALA A 389 10.03 40.54 -45.80
N ASP A 390 10.51 41.79 -45.70
CA ASP A 390 10.18 42.91 -46.61
C ASP A 390 10.76 42.67 -48.03
#